data_AF-A0A6I1MQR0-F1
#
_entry.id   AF-A0A6I1MQR0-F1
#
_cell.length_a   1.000
_cell.length_b   1.000
_cell.length_c   1.000
_cell.angle_alpha   90.00
_cell.angle_beta   90.00
_cell.angle_gamma   90.00
#
_symmetry.space_group_name_H-M   'P 1'
#
loop_
_entity.id
_entity.type
_entity.pdbx_description
1 polymer ?
#
loop_
_entity_poly.entity_id
_entity_poly.type
_entity_poly.pdbx_seq_one_letter_code
_entity_poly.pdbx_strand_id
1 'polypeptide(L)' 'MKEVRCIICEKEGYGIIIRGMLICNNCEEKVITCDVNSDFYEFYKNKLKEKIYKKKLG' A
#
# COMPACT_ATOMS: atom_id res chain seq x y z
N MET A 1 -10.04 -19.53 0.36
CA MET A 1 -8.84 -18.77 -0.06
C MET A 1 -8.97 -17.38 0.51
N LYS A 2 -7.94 -16.81 1.15
CA LYS A 2 -8.03 -15.47 1.74
C LYS A 2 -7.85 -14.46 0.60
N GLU A 3 -8.90 -13.71 0.27
CA GLU A 3 -8.85 -12.67 -0.77
C GLU A 3 -7.75 -11.67 -0.42
N VAL A 4 -6.75 -11.54 -1.30
CA VAL A 4 -5.65 -10.59 -1.10
C VAL A 4 -6.15 -9.22 -1.53
N ARG A 5 -6.36 -8.33 -0.56
CA ARG A 5 -6.87 -6.97 -0.78
C ARG A 5 -5.77 -5.95 -0.70
N CYS A 6 -5.93 -4.85 -1.45
CA CYS A 6 -4.99 -3.74 -1.44
C CYS A 6 -4.90 -3.11 -0.04
N ILE A 7 -3.69 -2.93 0.50
CA ILE A 7 -3.50 -2.34 1.83
C ILE A 7 -3.85 -0.85 1.92
N ILE A 8 -4.05 -0.20 0.76
CA ILE A 8 -4.33 1.24 0.65
C ILE A 8 -5.83 1.49 0.53
N CYS A 9 -6.51 0.78 -0.38
CA CYS A 9 -7.92 1.03 -0.69
C CYS A 9 -8.86 -0.15 -0.36
N GLU A 10 -8.33 -1.25 0.15
CA GLU A 10 -9.08 -2.45 0.56
C GLU A 10 -9.87 -3.15 -0.56
N LYS A 11 -9.64 -2.75 -1.81
CA LYS A 11 -10.20 -3.39 -3.00
C LYS A 11 -9.34 -4.56 -3.45
N GLU A 12 -9.98 -5.53 -4.07
CA GLU A 12 -9.32 -6.61 -4.79
C GLU A 12 -8.76 -6.12 -6.11
N GLY A 13 -7.81 -6.87 -6.65
CA GLY A 13 -7.24 -6.59 -7.97
C GLY A 13 -5.83 -7.13 -8.11
N TYR A 14 -5.14 -6.61 -9.12
CA TYR A 14 -3.76 -6.96 -9.44
C TYR A 14 -2.82 -5.80 -9.10
N GLY A 15 -1.57 -6.14 -8.82
CA GLY A 15 -0.50 -5.18 -8.62
C GLY A 15 0.65 -5.75 -7.83
N ILE A 16 1.35 -4.88 -7.12
CA ILE A 16 2.59 -5.24 -6.44
C ILE A 16 2.27 -6.03 -5.18
N ILE A 17 2.89 -7.20 -5.03
CA ILE A 17 2.83 -8.00 -3.81
C ILE A 17 4.12 -7.81 -3.00
N ILE A 18 4.00 -7.25 -1.79
CA ILE A 18 5.13 -7.04 -0.87
C ILE A 18 4.81 -7.75 0.43
N ARG A 19 5.64 -8.74 0.82
CA ARG A 19 5.45 -9.55 2.04
C ARG A 19 4.04 -10.17 2.15
N GLY A 20 3.48 -10.61 1.02
CA GLY A 20 2.14 -11.19 0.95
C GLY A 20 0.99 -10.17 1.03
N MET A 21 1.30 -8.87 0.96
CA MET A 21 0.32 -7.79 0.95
C MET A 21 0.23 -7.16 -0.44
N LEU A 22 -0.98 -6.89 -0.91
CA LEU A 22 -1.21 -6.29 -2.22
C LEU A 22 -1.22 -4.76 -2.13
N ILE A 23 -0.63 -4.12 -3.13
CA ILE A 23 -0.87 -2.73 -3.52
C ILE A 23 -1.38 -2.80 -4.95
N CYS A 24 -2.65 -2.45 -5.18
CA CYS A 24 -3.22 -2.52 -6.52
C CYS A 24 -2.64 -1.45 -7.45
N ASN A 25 -2.65 -1.71 -8.76
CA ASN A 25 -2.12 -0.81 -9.79
C ASN A 25 -2.65 0.63 -9.67
N ASN A 26 -3.95 0.80 -9.37
CA ASN A 26 -4.53 2.13 -9.21
C ASN A 26 -3.92 2.91 -8.03
N CYS A 27 -3.56 2.24 -6.93
CA CYS A 27 -2.91 2.90 -5.80
C CYS A 27 -1.43 3.15 -6.06
N GLU A 28 -0.75 2.28 -6.80
CA GLU A 28 0.61 2.50 -7.28
C GLU A 28 0.67 3.71 -8.22
N GLU A 29 -0.14 3.72 -9.28
CA GLU A 29 -0.21 4.82 -10.24
C GLU A 29 -0.55 6.15 -9.56
N LYS A 30 -1.48 6.13 -8.60
CA LYS A 30 -1.84 7.33 -7.86
C LYS A 30 -0.70 7.87 -6.99
N VAL A 31 0.11 7.01 -6.37
CA VAL A 31 1.21 7.50 -5.50
C VAL A 31 2.38 8.06 -6.31
N ILE A 32 2.62 7.55 -7.52
CA ILE A 32 3.68 8.07 -8.41
C ILE A 32 3.27 9.38 -9.10
N THR A 33 1.97 9.65 -9.23
CA THR A 33 1.44 10.85 -9.91
C THR A 33 0.96 11.95 -8.97
N CYS A 34 0.68 11.65 -7.68
CA CYS A 34 0.24 12.66 -6.73
C CYS A 34 1.39 13.54 -6.23
N ASP A 35 1.06 14.73 -5.72
CA ASP A 35 2.02 15.57 -5.01
C ASP A 35 2.53 14.87 -3.75
N VAL A 36 3.83 15.00 -3.48
CA VAL A 36 4.49 14.42 -2.29
C VAL A 36 3.96 15.01 -0.98
N ASN A 37 3.39 16.21 -1.01
CA ASN A 37 2.74 16.88 0.11
C ASN A 37 1.23 16.62 0.18
N SER A 38 0.68 15.77 -0.70
CA SER A 38 -0.74 15.44 -0.67
C SER A 38 -1.10 14.53 0.50
N ASP A 39 -2.33 14.68 1.00
CA ASP A 39 -2.88 13.80 2.03
C ASP A 39 -2.84 12.32 1.62
N PHE A 40 -2.98 12.05 0.32
CA PHE A 40 -2.89 10.69 -0.21
C PHE A 40 -1.49 10.12 -0.09
N TYR A 41 -0.45 10.90 -0.41
CA TYR A 41 0.94 10.46 -0.32
C TYR A 41 1.31 10.12 1.14
N GLU A 42 0.96 11.01 2.08
CA GLU A 42 1.22 10.79 3.50
C GLU A 42 0.40 9.59 4.04
N PHE A 43 -0.88 9.46 3.67
CA PHE A 43 -1.68 8.28 3.99
C PHE A 43 -1.04 6.98 3.47
N TYR A 44 -0.62 6.98 2.21
CA TYR A 44 0.00 5.82 1.57
C TYR A 44 1.28 5.40 2.30
N LYS A 45 2.17 6.36 2.57
CA LYS A 45 3.43 6.17 3.32
C LYS A 45 3.18 5.63 4.72
N ASN A 46 2.16 6.12 5.42
CA ASN A 46 1.81 5.62 6.76
C ASN A 46 1.30 4.18 6.71
N LYS A 47 0.45 3.82 5.74
CA LYS A 47 0.03 2.42 5.53
C LYS A 47 1.21 1.49 5.26
N LEU A 48 2.19 1.91 4.45
CA LEU A 48 3.41 1.13 4.24
C LEU A 48 4.17 0.93 5.55
N LYS A 49 4.34 1.98 6.36
CA LYS A 49 5.04 1.87 7.66
C LYS A 49 4.35 0.87 8.59
N GLU A 50 3.03 0.96 8.71
CA GLU A 50 2.25 0.10 9.62
C GLU A 50 2.21 -1.37 9.17
N LYS A 51 2.05 -1.60 7.87
CA LYS A 51 1.76 -2.93 7.33
C LYS A 51 3.02 -3.63 6.84
N ILE A 52 3.88 -2.92 6.11
CA ILE A 52 5.11 -3.48 5.51
C ILE A 52 6.28 -3.38 6.48
N TYR A 53 6.54 -2.21 7.06
CA TYR A 53 7.68 -1.96 7.95
C TYR A 53 7.39 -2.37 9.40
N LYS A 54 7.04 -3.64 9.63
CA LYS A 54 7.20 -4.21 10.97
C LYS A 54 8.69 -4.37 11.26
N LYS A 55 9.24 -3.48 12.08
CA LYS A 55 10.57 -3.64 12.70
C LYS A 55 10.50 -4.94 13.50
N LYS A 56 11.29 -5.95 13.14
CA LYS A 56 11.58 -7.04 14.09
C LYS A 56 12.25 -6.35 15.27
N LEU A 57 11.53 -6.20 16.38
CA LEU A 57 12.16 -6.02 17.68
C LEU A 57 12.91 -7.33 17.92
N GLY A 58 14.18 -7.33 17.52
CA GLY A 58 15.17 -8.31 17.97
C GLY A 58 15.65 -7.93 19.35
#